data_AF-A0A952D0J1-F1
#
_entry.id   AF-A0A952D0J1-F1
#
_cell.length_a   1.000
_cell.length_b   1.000
_cell.length_c   1.000
_cell.angle_alpha   90.00
_cell.angle_beta   90.00
_cell.angle_gamma   90.00
#
_symmetry.space_group_name_H-M   'P 1'
#
loop_
_entity.id
_entity.type
_entity.pdbx_description
1 polymer ?
#
loop_
_entity_poly.entity_id
_entity_poly.type
_entity_poly.pdbx_seq_one_letter_code
_entity_poly.pdbx_strand_id
1 'polypeptide(L)'
;MLSGDFEVPLTRSLEEAVRRGVPLYFVLEFELIRPRWWWTDETVVQRSVVYRLAYHALTRQYRLNFDGLTQTWDTLSDATQAMSRVRHWRVFDASVVKPGTQYEARVRLKLDASQLPKPFQVNAITDRDWNPQSEWKDFAFRP
;
A
#
# COMPACT_ATOMS: atom_id res chain seq x y z
N MET A 1 -5.24 -13.71 8.49
CA MET A 1 -4.08 -13.16 7.76
C MET A 1 -4.56 -12.71 6.39
N LEU A 2 -4.08 -11.59 5.87
CA LEU A 2 -4.45 -11.10 4.54
C LEU A 2 -3.43 -11.58 3.49
N SER A 3 -3.93 -12.12 2.39
CA SER A 3 -3.15 -12.47 1.20
C SER A 3 -3.91 -12.04 -0.05
N GLY A 4 -3.25 -11.37 -0.98
CA GLY A 4 -3.85 -10.94 -2.24
C GLY A 4 -2.88 -10.21 -3.16
N ASP A 5 -3.21 -10.16 -4.45
CA ASP A 5 -2.52 -9.36 -5.46
C ASP A 5 -3.25 -8.02 -5.64
N PHE A 6 -2.48 -6.93 -5.63
CA PHE A 6 -2.95 -5.55 -5.78
C PHE A 6 -2.27 -4.87 -6.96
N GLU A 7 -3.00 -4.03 -7.67
CA GLU A 7 -2.37 -3.19 -8.69
C GLU A 7 -1.56 -2.09 -8.00
N VAL A 8 -0.28 -1.98 -8.37
CA VAL A 8 0.56 -0.91 -7.87
C VAL A 8 0.28 0.34 -8.70
N PRO A 9 -0.15 1.45 -8.07
CA PRO A 9 -0.37 2.71 -8.77
C PRO A 9 0.98 3.36 -9.14
N LEU A 10 1.68 2.80 -10.13
CA LEU A 10 2.98 3.27 -10.61
C LEU A 10 2.82 3.90 -11.99
N THR A 11 2.71 5.22 -12.02
CA THR A 11 2.67 5.98 -13.27
C THR A 11 4.06 6.09 -13.88
N ARG A 12 4.13 6.41 -15.17
CA ARG A 12 5.39 6.61 -15.88
C ARG A 12 6.27 7.67 -15.21
N SER A 13 5.67 8.76 -14.73
CA SER A 13 6.36 9.83 -14.02
C SER A 13 7.03 9.34 -12.74
N LEU A 14 6.36 8.45 -11.99
CA LEU A 14 6.92 7.82 -10.78
C LEU A 14 8.03 6.83 -11.10
N GLU A 15 7.91 6.05 -12.17
CA GLU A 15 9.00 5.18 -12.64
C GLU A 15 10.27 5.96 -12.94
N GLU A 16 10.14 7.05 -13.70
CA GLU A 16 11.26 7.91 -14.05
C GLU A 16 11.87 8.56 -12.80
N ALA A 17 11.04 8.96 -11.83
CA ALA A 17 11.50 9.52 -10.56
C ALA A 17 12.37 8.52 -9.79
N VAL A 18 11.90 7.28 -9.60
CA VAL A 18 12.68 6.23 -8.90
C VAL A 18 13.98 5.97 -9.61
N ARG A 19 13.96 5.84 -10.95
CA ARG A 19 15.18 5.61 -11.74
C ARG A 19 16.21 6.73 -11.58
N ARG A 20 15.75 7.96 -11.32
CA ARG A 20 16.60 9.13 -11.02
C ARG A 20 16.99 9.23 -9.53
N GLY A 21 16.65 8.24 -8.72
CA GLY A 21 17.02 8.16 -7.31
C GLY A 21 16.02 8.81 -6.34
N VAL A 22 14.85 9.23 -6.82
CA VAL A 22 13.80 9.77 -5.95
C VAL A 22 13.10 8.60 -5.23
N PRO A 23 13.15 8.52 -3.89
CA PRO A 23 12.46 7.47 -3.17
C PRO A 23 10.94 7.70 -3.23
N LEU A 24 10.18 6.63 -3.46
CA LEU A 24 8.73 6.63 -3.38
C LEU A 24 8.27 5.92 -2.13
N TYR A 25 7.20 6.45 -1.53
CA TYR A 25 6.57 5.90 -0.34
C TYR A 25 5.15 5.52 -0.70
N PHE A 26 4.83 4.23 -0.58
CA PHE A 26 3.47 3.72 -0.76
C PHE A 26 2.91 3.30 0.58
N VAL A 27 1.63 3.57 0.81
CA VAL A 27 0.91 3.18 2.03
C VAL A 27 -0.13 2.15 1.64
N LEU A 28 -0.01 0.97 2.23
CA LEU A 28 -1.03 -0.07 2.18
C LEU A 28 -1.93 0.11 3.40
N GLU A 29 -3.17 0.51 3.17
CA GLU A 29 -4.19 0.72 4.19
C GLU A 29 -5.11 -0.48 4.25
N PHE A 30 -5.45 -0.91 5.46
CA PHE A 30 -6.40 -1.98 5.73
C PHE A 30 -7.46 -1.49 6.71
N GLU A 31 -8.71 -1.77 6.39
CA GLU A 31 -9.87 -1.50 7.23
C GLU A 31 -10.70 -2.76 7.39
N LEU A 32 -11.16 -3.04 8.61
CA LEU A 32 -12.16 -4.06 8.87
C LEU A 32 -13.42 -3.37 9.39
N ILE A 33 -14.49 -3.48 8.63
CA ILE A 33 -15.76 -2.83 8.86
C ILE A 33 -16.78 -3.87 9.29
N ARG A 34 -17.59 -3.53 10.30
CA ARG A 34 -18.76 -4.31 10.70
C ARG A 34 -20.01 -3.58 10.20
N PRO A 35 -20.71 -4.12 9.19
CA PRO A 35 -21.95 -3.52 8.69
C PRO A 35 -23.02 -3.51 9.77
N ARG A 36 -23.73 -2.40 9.94
CA ARG A 36 -24.80 -2.26 10.94
C ARG A 36 -26.09 -1.77 10.25
N TRP A 37 -27.16 -2.52 10.38
CA TRP A 37 -28.40 -2.35 9.61
C TRP A 37 -29.22 -1.06 9.82
N TRP A 38 -28.94 -0.26 10.86
CA TRP A 38 -29.65 1.02 11.09
C TRP A 38 -28.77 2.19 11.52
N TRP A 39 -27.45 2.01 11.60
CA TRP A 39 -26.47 3.04 12.00
C TRP A 39 -25.27 3.00 11.06
N THR A 40 -24.39 4.02 11.12
CA THR A 40 -23.16 4.04 10.32
C THR A 40 -22.32 2.80 10.59
N ASP A 41 -21.71 2.28 9.52
CA ASP A 41 -20.78 1.18 9.61
C ASP A 41 -19.67 1.45 10.63
N GLU A 42 -19.29 0.42 11.38
CA GLU A 42 -18.26 0.53 12.41
C GLU A 42 -16.92 0.00 11.87
N THR A 43 -15.91 0.88 11.78
CA THR A 43 -14.53 0.44 11.56
C THR A 43 -13.98 -0.17 12.84
N VAL A 44 -13.88 -1.50 12.87
CA VAL A 44 -13.42 -2.28 14.02
C VAL A 44 -11.89 -2.36 14.08
N VAL A 45 -11.24 -2.33 12.90
CA VAL A 45 -9.77 -2.35 12.78
C VAL A 45 -9.36 -1.36 11.70
N GLN A 46 -8.30 -0.61 11.98
CA GLN A 46 -7.57 0.15 10.98
C GLN A 46 -6.06 -0.09 11.16
N ARG A 47 -5.37 -0.47 10.08
CA ARG A 47 -3.93 -0.69 10.06
C ARG A 47 -3.33 -0.17 8.76
N SER A 48 -2.06 0.21 8.80
CA SER A 48 -1.31 0.59 7.62
C SER A 48 0.13 0.11 7.68
N VAL A 49 0.71 -0.16 6.51
CA VAL A 49 2.14 -0.42 6.33
C VAL A 49 2.69 0.52 5.27
N VAL A 50 3.88 1.03 5.52
CA VAL A 50 4.60 1.91 4.59
C VAL A 50 5.67 1.10 3.86
N TYR A 51 5.62 1.17 2.53
CA TYR A 51 6.61 0.65 1.61
C TYR A 51 7.48 1.79 1.11
N ARG A 52 8.80 1.67 1.25
CA ARG A 52 9.76 2.62 0.67
C ARG A 52 10.53 1.97 -0.47
N LEU A 53 10.24 2.40 -1.69
CA LEU A 53 10.92 1.98 -2.92
C LEU A 53 11.96 3.02 -3.33
N ALA A 54 13.22 2.62 -3.47
CA ALA A 54 14.29 3.52 -3.91
C ALA A 54 15.29 2.80 -4.80
N TYR A 55 15.90 3.54 -5.73
CA TYR A 55 17.01 3.04 -6.54
C TYR A 55 18.35 3.38 -5.91
N HIS A 56 19.25 2.39 -5.82
CA HIS A 56 20.60 2.56 -5.30
C HIS A 56 21.60 2.53 -6.46
N ALA A 57 22.07 3.71 -6.89
CA ALA A 57 22.84 3.87 -8.11
C ALA A 57 24.18 3.11 -8.13
N LEU A 58 24.85 2.97 -6.98
CA LEU A 58 26.15 2.29 -6.89
C LEU A 58 26.02 0.78 -7.16
N THR A 59 24.99 0.15 -6.59
CA THR A 59 24.74 -1.30 -6.76
C THR A 59 23.80 -1.58 -7.92
N ARG A 60 23.21 -0.53 -8.52
CA ARG A 60 22.22 -0.59 -9.60
C ARG A 60 20.98 -1.43 -9.26
N GLN A 61 20.57 -1.42 -7.99
CA GLN A 61 19.46 -2.22 -7.49
C GLN A 61 18.33 -1.36 -6.96
N TYR A 62 17.11 -1.86 -7.10
CA TYR A 62 15.92 -1.34 -6.43
C TYR A 62 15.84 -1.95 -5.04
N ARG A 63 15.56 -1.11 -4.04
CA ARG A 63 15.41 -1.51 -2.65
C ARG A 63 14.01 -1.18 -2.18
N LEU A 64 13.26 -2.18 -1.72
CA LEU A 64 12.01 -1.98 -0.98
C LEU A 64 12.24 -2.26 0.49
N ASN A 65 11.74 -1.33 1.29
CA ASN A 65 11.75 -1.45 2.74
C ASN A 65 10.31 -1.43 3.22
N PHE A 66 9.94 -2.39 4.05
CA PHE A 66 8.62 -2.46 4.66
C PHE A 66 8.72 -3.25 5.96
N ASP A 67 8.07 -2.77 7.02
CA ASP A 67 7.96 -3.49 8.30
C ASP A 67 9.31 -4.03 8.86
N GLY A 68 10.37 -3.23 8.75
CA GLY A 68 11.73 -3.59 9.19
C GLY A 68 12.48 -4.57 8.27
N LEU A 69 11.84 -5.05 7.20
CA LEU A 69 12.46 -5.88 6.18
C LEU A 69 12.98 -5.02 5.03
N THR A 70 14.14 -5.42 4.50
CA THR A 70 14.73 -4.84 3.29
C THR A 70 14.89 -5.93 2.24
N GLN A 71 14.32 -5.72 1.06
CA GLN A 71 14.48 -6.58 -0.10
C GLN A 71 15.11 -5.78 -1.24
N THR A 72 15.94 -6.45 -2.04
CA THR A 72 16.64 -5.86 -3.18
C THR A 72 16.34 -6.62 -4.46
N TRP A 73 16.16 -5.89 -5.56
CA TRP A 73 15.91 -6.46 -6.88
C TRP A 73 16.66 -5.73 -7.96
N ASP A 74 16.89 -6.44 -9.06
CA ASP A 74 17.61 -5.90 -10.22
C ASP A 74 16.69 -5.08 -11.12
N THR A 75 15.37 -5.33 -11.09
CA THR A 75 14.39 -4.59 -11.91
C THR A 75 13.30 -3.92 -11.06
N LEU A 76 12.76 -2.82 -11.58
CA LEU A 76 11.64 -2.11 -10.98
C LEU A 76 10.37 -2.97 -10.99
N SER A 77 10.20 -3.78 -12.04
CA SER A 77 9.04 -4.68 -12.21
C SER A 77 8.99 -5.76 -11.13
N ASP A 78 10.14 -6.36 -10.80
CA ASP A 78 10.19 -7.36 -9.72
C ASP A 78 9.91 -6.72 -8.36
N ALA A 79 10.42 -5.50 -8.16
CA ALA A 79 10.19 -4.73 -6.96
C ALA A 79 8.71 -4.40 -6.73
N THR A 80 8.03 -3.98 -7.78
CA THR A 80 6.60 -3.65 -7.72
C THR A 80 5.74 -4.90 -7.64
N GLN A 81 6.12 -6.01 -8.29
CA GLN A 81 5.45 -7.30 -8.14
C GLN A 81 5.61 -7.88 -6.72
N ALA A 82 6.73 -7.62 -6.05
CA ALA A 82 6.86 -8.00 -4.65
C ALA A 82 5.95 -7.16 -3.75
N MET A 83 5.83 -5.85 -4.02
CA MET A 83 4.94 -4.95 -3.29
C MET A 83 3.45 -5.25 -3.54
N SER A 84 3.08 -5.73 -4.73
CA SER A 84 1.70 -6.13 -5.04
C SER A 84 1.25 -7.37 -4.28
N ARG A 85 2.19 -8.20 -3.82
CA ARG A 85 1.92 -9.46 -3.13
C ARG A 85 2.02 -9.27 -1.63
N VAL A 86 0.91 -8.88 -1.02
CA VAL A 86 0.81 -8.87 0.45
C VAL A 86 0.70 -10.32 0.91
N ARG A 87 1.70 -10.82 1.64
CA ARG A 87 1.71 -12.19 2.17
C ARG A 87 1.88 -12.17 3.68
N HIS A 88 0.99 -12.85 4.38
CA HIS A 88 1.03 -13.05 5.84
C HIS A 88 1.00 -11.76 6.67
N TRP A 89 0.45 -10.66 6.14
CA TRP A 89 0.29 -9.45 6.94
C TRP A 89 -0.74 -9.70 8.05
N ARG A 90 -0.28 -9.60 9.31
CA ARG A 90 -1.12 -9.74 10.51
C ARG A 90 -1.85 -8.42 10.74
N VAL A 91 -3.00 -8.30 10.09
CA VAL A 91 -3.85 -7.10 10.11
C VAL A 91 -4.65 -6.92 11.41
N PHE A 92 -4.97 -8.00 12.12
CA PHE A 92 -5.65 -7.95 13.43
C PHE A 92 -5.47 -9.25 14.21
N ASP A 93 -5.74 -9.20 15.52
CA ASP A 93 -5.83 -10.35 16.40
C ASP A 93 -7.22 -11.00 16.34
N ALA A 94 -7.29 -12.32 16.47
CA ALA A 94 -8.55 -13.06 16.41
C ALA A 94 -9.56 -12.64 17.48
N SER A 95 -9.10 -12.08 18.61
CA SER A 95 -9.95 -11.56 19.68
C SER A 95 -10.79 -10.34 19.27
N VAL A 96 -10.41 -9.63 18.20
CA VAL A 96 -11.09 -8.43 17.73
C VAL A 96 -12.37 -8.77 16.94
N VAL A 97 -12.47 -10.00 16.44
CA VAL A 97 -13.60 -10.47 15.63
C VAL A 97 -14.46 -11.46 16.39
N LYS A 98 -15.77 -11.35 16.23
CA LYS A 98 -16.75 -12.23 16.86
C LYS A 98 -17.16 -13.37 15.91
N PRO A 99 -17.16 -14.64 16.37
CA PRO A 99 -17.64 -15.77 15.58
C PRO A 99 -19.06 -15.53 15.04
N GLY A 100 -19.31 -15.95 13.81
CA GLY A 100 -20.62 -15.84 13.18
C GLY A 100 -21.04 -14.43 12.74
N THR A 101 -20.25 -13.39 13.06
CA THR A 101 -20.48 -12.01 12.59
C THR A 101 -19.86 -11.79 11.21
N GLN A 102 -20.59 -11.13 10.31
CA GLN A 102 -20.07 -10.74 9.00
C GLN A 102 -19.32 -9.41 9.10
N TYR A 103 -18.15 -9.36 8.47
CA TYR A 103 -17.33 -8.16 8.32
C TYR A 103 -17.04 -7.93 6.84
N GLU A 104 -16.68 -6.69 6.54
CA GLU A 104 -16.14 -6.27 5.26
C GLU A 104 -14.71 -5.81 5.47
N ALA A 105 -13.76 -6.48 4.82
CA ALA A 105 -12.37 -6.08 4.82
C ALA A 105 -12.09 -5.26 3.56
N ARG A 106 -11.50 -4.08 3.73
CA ARG A 106 -11.08 -3.22 2.64
C ARG A 106 -9.57 -3.03 2.68
N VAL A 107 -8.95 -3.01 1.51
CA VAL A 107 -7.53 -2.70 1.42
C VAL A 107 -7.25 -1.82 0.21
N ARG A 108 -6.29 -0.90 0.36
CA ARG A 108 -5.90 0.04 -0.71
C ARG A 108 -4.41 0.32 -0.65
N LEU A 109 -3.78 0.41 -1.80
CA LEU A 109 -2.40 0.87 -1.94
C LEU A 109 -2.41 2.26 -2.57
N LYS A 110 -1.75 3.23 -1.94
CA LYS A 110 -1.66 4.60 -2.44
C LYS A 110 -0.25 5.16 -2.32
N LEU A 111 0.13 6.09 -3.21
CA LEU A 111 1.33 6.87 -3.00
C LEU A 111 1.11 7.88 -1.88
N ASP A 112 2.08 8.02 -0.97
CA ASP A 112 2.13 9.15 -0.04
C ASP A 112 2.91 10.31 -0.66
N ALA A 113 2.18 11.16 -1.39
CA ALA A 113 2.74 12.34 -2.03
C ALA A 113 3.38 13.32 -1.02
N SER A 114 3.00 13.28 0.26
CA SER A 114 3.58 14.15 1.29
C SER A 114 5.05 13.82 1.60
N GLN A 115 5.49 12.60 1.30
CA GLN A 115 6.85 12.11 1.49
C GLN A 115 7.76 12.38 0.27
N LEU A 116 7.20 12.85 -0.84
CA LEU A 116 8.00 13.24 -2.00
C LEU A 116 8.83 14.50 -1.68
N PRO A 117 9.98 14.71 -2.35
CA PRO A 117 10.70 15.98 -2.25
C PRO A 117 9.80 17.17 -2.61
N LYS A 118 10.01 18.33 -1.96
CA LYS A 118 9.17 19.53 -2.10
C LYS A 118 8.83 19.92 -3.55
N PRO A 119 9.75 19.86 -4.53
CA PRO A 119 9.41 20.16 -5.93
C PRO A 119 8.33 19.23 -6.51
N PHE A 120 8.36 17.95 -6.15
CA PHE A 120 7.37 16.97 -6.62
C PHE A 120 6.03 17.07 -5.87
N GLN A 121 6.03 17.58 -4.63
CA GLN A 121 4.79 17.86 -3.90
C GLN A 121 3.93 18.91 -4.63
N VAL A 122 4.56 19.91 -5.26
CA VAL A 122 3.85 20.93 -6.05
C VAL A 122 3.20 20.28 -7.27
N ASN A 123 3.91 19.37 -7.96
CA ASN A 123 3.36 18.65 -9.11
C ASN A 123 2.18 17.77 -8.73
N ALA A 124 2.19 17.12 -7.55
CA ALA A 124 1.08 16.29 -7.07
C ALA A 124 -0.26 17.04 -6.87
N ILE A 125 -0.23 18.37 -6.75
CA ILE A 125 -1.44 19.20 -6.66
C ILE A 125 -2.10 19.35 -8.04
N THR A 126 -1.30 19.45 -9.10
CA THR A 126 -1.75 19.77 -10.46
C THR A 126 -1.80 18.55 -11.39
N ASP A 127 -1.04 17.50 -11.07
CA ASP A 127 -0.82 16.34 -11.91
C ASP A 127 -1.15 15.05 -11.16
N ARG A 128 -2.15 14.32 -11.68
CA ARG A 128 -2.62 13.05 -11.10
C ARG A 128 -1.56 11.96 -11.14
N ASP A 129 -0.56 12.08 -12.02
CA ASP A 129 0.53 11.12 -12.10
C ASP A 129 1.37 11.04 -10.82
N TRP A 130 1.38 12.11 -10.02
CA TRP A 130 2.12 12.24 -8.77
C TRP A 130 1.29 11.98 -7.53
N ASN A 131 0.01 11.61 -7.68
CA ASN A 131 -0.85 11.20 -6.58
C ASN A 131 -1.76 10.01 -6.95
N PRO A 132 -1.21 8.91 -7.48
CA PRO A 132 -2.03 7.78 -7.88
C PRO A 132 -2.41 6.95 -6.64
N GLN A 133 -3.64 6.45 -6.64
CA GLN A 133 -4.19 5.59 -5.61
C GLN A 133 -4.94 4.45 -6.30
N SER A 134 -4.82 3.23 -5.77
CA SER A 134 -5.71 2.15 -6.19
C SER A 134 -7.13 2.42 -5.69
N GLU A 135 -8.12 1.81 -6.33
CA GLU A 135 -9.44 1.68 -5.72
C GLU A 135 -9.35 0.81 -4.45
N TRP A 136 -10.34 0.95 -3.57
CA TRP A 136 -10.51 0.02 -2.46
C TRP A 136 -10.88 -1.34 -3.03
N LYS A 137 -10.19 -2.38 -2.55
CA LYS A 137 -10.55 -3.75 -2.85
C LYS A 137 -11.23 -4.35 -1.63
N ASP A 138 -12.51 -4.67 -1.80
CA ASP A 138 -13.38 -5.16 -0.73
C ASP A 138 -13.46 -6.69 -0.76
N PHE A 139 -13.51 -7.27 0.44
CA PHE A 139 -13.63 -8.71 0.63
C PHE A 139 -14.57 -8.99 1.80
N ALA A 140 -15.52 -9.89 1.60
CA ALA A 140 -16.34 -10.39 2.70
C ALA A 140 -15.47 -11.26 3.62
N PHE A 141 -15.52 -11.00 4.93
CA PHE A 141 -14.81 -11.76 5.93
C PHE A 141 -15.78 -12.27 7.00
N ARG A 142 -15.73 -13.58 7.27
CA ARG A 142 -16.45 -14.22 8.37
C ARG A 142 -15.49 -15.16 9.11
N PRO A 143 -15.22 -14.92 10.40
CA PRO A 143 -14.36 -15.77 11.21
C PRO A 143 -15.02 -17.10 11.57
#